data_AF-A0AAP0RZQ8-F1
#
_entry.id   AF-A0AAP0RZQ8-F1
#
_cell.length_a   1.000
_cell.length_b   1.000
_cell.length_c   1.000
_cell.angle_alpha   90.00
_cell.angle_beta   90.00
_cell.angle_gamma   90.00
#
_symmetry.space_group_name_H-M   'P 1'
#
loop_
_entity.id
_entity.type
_entity.pdbx_description
1 polymer ?
#
loop_
_entity_poly.entity_id
_entity_poly.type
_entity_poly.pdbx_seq_one_letter_code
_entity_poly.pdbx_strand_id
1 'polypeptide(L)'
;MAISVHNSLWDGVLELTKVTQEKGGDPLVWAIQLSSNLNSAGVSLPSPELANLLVSYICWGNNVPITWKFLEKALMLKIVPPMLVLALLSNRVIPSRHSQPPAYRIYMELLKRHAFTLQSQISGPNYQKVMKSIDNVLHLSEIFGLQASDPGIVVVEFIFAIVWQLLDASLDDEGLLELTPEKKSKWETKPQDMEIDSYDNYDEKRVEYHERLRNINTVMAIEIIGQFLQNIVTSKILYLARRNMPPHWVVFIQRLRLLGANSSAVRNSKAITPELLLQLTSDTRIVLSRECKTSSLQKFHAVMAFGSLSSSAGICHGASRSSLWLPLDLVLEDAMDGSQVTATSAVEIVTGLIKVLQAINGTTWHDTFLGLWIAALRLLQRERDPIEGPVPRLDTRLCINLSIITLVVANLIEEEESAPINETECSFTNHWKEKQAPGKRRKDLVSSLQVLGDYQGLLTPPQSVISAANQAAAKAMMVVSGINVGSGYFECISMQDLPNNCSGNMRHLIVEACIARNLLDTSAYFWPGYVNGRINQIPHSVPTQMPWLVIIHEGGSTYTTDDKCLDFNSCFKVYQMLFFVNLPKGKATEFKLMDLMEA
;
A
#
# COMPACT_ATOMS: atom_id res chain seq x y z
N MET A 1 -0.68 -19.19 -49.18
CA MET A 1 -1.34 -17.94 -49.63
C MET A 1 -1.56 -16.90 -48.53
N ALA A 2 -1.59 -17.25 -47.22
CA ALA A 2 -1.72 -16.25 -46.15
C ALA A 2 -0.44 -15.39 -45.89
N ILE A 3 0.74 -15.92 -46.23
CA ILE A 3 2.03 -15.24 -45.99
C ILE A 3 2.29 -14.11 -47.02
N SER A 4 1.80 -14.23 -48.26
CA SER A 4 2.01 -13.22 -49.30
C SER A 4 1.14 -11.97 -49.14
N VAL A 5 -0.03 -12.09 -48.50
CA VAL A 5 -0.95 -10.96 -48.26
C VAL A 5 -0.44 -10.07 -47.12
N HIS A 6 0.17 -10.66 -46.09
CA HIS A 6 0.69 -9.90 -44.93
C HIS A 6 1.84 -8.96 -45.28
N ASN A 7 2.74 -9.35 -46.19
CA ASN A 7 3.81 -8.46 -46.65
C ASN A 7 3.26 -7.29 -47.48
N SER A 8 2.27 -7.53 -48.33
CA SER A 8 1.69 -6.50 -49.21
C SER A 8 1.06 -5.32 -48.45
N LEU A 9 0.52 -5.58 -47.25
CA LEU A 9 -0.09 -4.53 -46.41
C LEU A 9 0.96 -3.61 -45.80
N TRP A 10 2.01 -4.15 -45.21
CA TRP A 10 3.06 -3.35 -44.57
C TRP A 10 3.91 -2.62 -45.59
N ASP A 11 4.15 -3.21 -46.77
CA ASP A 11 4.77 -2.53 -47.91
C ASP A 11 3.90 -1.35 -48.38
N GLY A 12 2.58 -1.53 -48.45
CA GLY A 12 1.64 -0.45 -48.78
C GLY A 12 1.62 0.67 -47.72
N VAL A 13 1.71 0.34 -46.44
CA VAL A 13 1.84 1.32 -45.34
C VAL A 13 3.14 2.11 -45.44
N LEU A 14 4.23 1.45 -45.82
CA LEU A 14 5.53 2.07 -46.00
C LEU A 14 5.51 3.05 -47.19
N GLU A 15 4.90 2.67 -48.32
CA GLU A 15 4.81 3.59 -49.46
C GLU A 15 3.87 4.76 -49.20
N LEU A 16 2.74 4.53 -48.51
CA LEU A 16 1.90 5.63 -48.04
C LEU A 16 2.68 6.60 -47.15
N THR A 17 3.53 6.05 -46.27
CA THR A 17 4.41 6.82 -45.38
C THR A 17 5.41 7.67 -46.17
N LYS A 18 6.10 7.08 -47.15
CA LYS A 18 7.03 7.82 -48.03
C LYS A 18 6.35 8.92 -48.81
N VAL A 19 5.25 8.60 -49.49
CA VAL A 19 4.51 9.56 -50.33
C VAL A 19 3.97 10.74 -49.51
N THR A 20 3.49 10.47 -48.28
CA THR A 20 2.96 11.53 -47.41
C THR A 20 4.06 12.42 -46.85
N GLN A 21 5.23 11.83 -46.54
CA GLN A 21 6.42 12.57 -46.16
C GLN A 21 6.91 13.49 -47.29
N GLU A 22 7.03 12.99 -48.52
CA GLU A 22 7.46 13.79 -49.68
C GLU A 22 6.52 14.95 -49.97
N LYS A 23 5.21 14.76 -49.78
CA LYS A 23 4.19 15.80 -49.94
C LYS A 23 4.16 16.81 -48.80
N GLY A 24 4.90 16.59 -47.72
CA GLY A 24 4.86 17.44 -46.53
C GLY A 24 3.49 17.48 -45.86
N GLY A 25 2.75 16.37 -45.91
CA GLY A 25 1.38 16.28 -45.37
C GLY A 25 1.32 16.56 -43.88
N ASP A 26 0.19 17.08 -43.39
CA ASP A 26 -0.01 17.31 -41.96
C ASP A 26 0.12 15.99 -41.17
N PRO A 27 1.01 15.90 -40.16
CA PRO A 27 1.26 14.66 -39.43
C PRO A 27 0.04 14.08 -38.71
N LEU A 28 -0.94 14.91 -38.31
CA LEU A 28 -2.15 14.43 -37.65
C LEU A 28 -3.10 13.81 -38.69
N VAL A 29 -3.31 14.47 -39.82
CA VAL A 29 -4.10 13.92 -40.94
C VAL A 29 -3.49 12.61 -41.44
N TRP A 30 -2.16 12.55 -41.55
CA TRP A 30 -1.44 11.34 -41.91
C TRP A 30 -1.72 10.19 -40.92
N ALA A 31 -1.64 10.45 -39.61
CA ALA A 31 -1.92 9.44 -38.59
C ALA A 31 -3.39 8.96 -38.62
N ILE A 32 -4.35 9.86 -38.86
CA ILE A 32 -5.77 9.52 -39.00
C ILE A 32 -6.00 8.64 -40.23
N GLN A 33 -5.42 9.02 -41.38
CA GLN A 33 -5.53 8.25 -42.62
C GLN A 33 -4.94 6.85 -42.47
N LEU A 34 -3.76 6.74 -41.84
CA LEU A 34 -3.14 5.45 -41.57
C LEU A 34 -4.01 4.59 -40.64
N SER A 35 -4.54 5.17 -39.57
CA SER A 35 -5.45 4.48 -38.64
C SER A 35 -6.70 3.94 -39.36
N SER A 36 -7.32 4.77 -40.20
CA SER A 36 -8.48 4.39 -41.01
C SER A 36 -8.17 3.20 -41.94
N ASN A 37 -7.03 3.27 -42.65
CA ASN A 37 -6.60 2.21 -43.55
C ASN A 37 -6.33 0.89 -42.80
N LEU A 38 -5.67 0.94 -41.65
CA LEU A 38 -5.39 -0.23 -40.83
C LEU A 38 -6.66 -0.86 -40.25
N ASN A 39 -7.60 -0.04 -39.78
CA ASN A 39 -8.91 -0.50 -39.32
C ASN A 39 -9.71 -1.15 -40.47
N SER A 40 -9.69 -0.57 -41.67
CA SER A 40 -10.35 -1.13 -42.86
C SER A 40 -9.75 -2.47 -43.29
N ALA A 41 -8.45 -2.68 -43.02
CA ALA A 41 -7.75 -3.93 -43.26
C ALA A 41 -7.86 -4.94 -42.09
N GLY A 42 -8.62 -4.62 -41.04
CA GLY A 42 -8.85 -5.50 -39.89
C GLY A 42 -7.67 -5.61 -38.92
N VAL A 43 -6.71 -4.68 -38.96
CA VAL A 43 -5.56 -4.67 -38.03
C VAL A 43 -6.00 -4.10 -36.69
N SER A 44 -5.76 -4.85 -35.60
CA SER A 44 -6.04 -4.38 -34.24
C SER A 44 -5.03 -3.31 -33.79
N LEU A 45 -5.55 -2.16 -33.35
CA LEU A 45 -4.75 -1.07 -32.80
C LEU A 45 -4.81 -1.09 -31.25
N PRO A 46 -3.69 -0.82 -30.55
CA PRO A 46 -2.37 -0.50 -31.09
C PRO A 46 -1.62 -1.72 -31.69
N SER A 47 -0.90 -1.52 -32.80
CA SER A 47 -0.20 -2.59 -33.53
C SER A 47 1.32 -2.60 -33.25
N PRO A 48 1.88 -3.74 -32.76
CA PRO A 48 3.32 -3.87 -32.54
C PRO A 48 4.14 -3.96 -33.85
N GLU A 49 3.58 -4.52 -34.93
CA GLU A 49 4.22 -4.55 -36.25
C GLU A 49 4.43 -3.13 -36.79
N LEU A 50 3.40 -2.29 -36.67
CA LEU A 50 3.50 -0.90 -37.10
C LEU A 50 4.57 -0.15 -36.31
N ALA A 51 4.69 -0.38 -35.00
CA ALA A 51 5.73 0.23 -34.19
C ALA A 51 7.14 -0.11 -34.70
N ASN A 52 7.39 -1.38 -35.04
CA ASN A 52 8.65 -1.82 -35.64
C ASN A 52 8.90 -1.16 -37.01
N LEU A 53 7.88 -1.12 -37.87
CA LEU A 53 7.99 -0.49 -39.20
C LEU A 53 8.30 1.00 -39.10
N LEU A 54 7.60 1.74 -38.24
CA LEU A 54 7.81 3.18 -38.10
C LEU A 54 9.17 3.52 -37.48
N VAL A 55 9.58 2.82 -36.43
CA VAL A 55 10.90 3.07 -35.82
C VAL A 55 12.03 2.68 -36.76
N SER A 56 11.88 1.59 -37.52
CA SER A 56 12.88 1.20 -38.53
C SER A 56 12.97 2.16 -39.71
N TYR A 57 11.85 2.72 -40.13
CA TYR A 57 11.81 3.74 -41.18
C TYR A 57 12.50 5.05 -40.73
N ILE A 58 12.25 5.49 -39.49
CA ILE A 58 12.81 6.73 -38.92
C ILE A 58 14.31 6.58 -38.63
N CYS A 59 14.72 5.50 -37.95
CA CYS A 59 16.09 5.30 -37.47
C CYS A 59 16.88 4.37 -38.41
N TRP A 60 17.85 4.83 -39.22
CA TRP A 60 18.33 6.21 -39.42
C TRP A 60 18.16 6.71 -40.87
N GLY A 61 17.42 5.98 -41.70
CA GLY A 61 17.21 6.35 -43.11
C GLY A 61 16.33 7.59 -43.33
N ASN A 62 15.43 7.93 -42.39
CA ASN A 62 14.50 9.07 -42.49
C ASN A 62 14.38 9.86 -41.19
N ASN A 63 15.52 10.27 -40.64
CA ASN A 63 15.60 11.09 -39.43
C ASN A 63 15.27 12.58 -39.72
N VAL A 64 14.02 12.88 -40.01
CA VAL A 64 13.54 14.23 -40.35
C VAL A 64 12.46 14.71 -39.37
N PRO A 65 12.33 16.02 -39.09
CA PRO A 65 11.39 16.51 -38.08
C PRO A 65 9.92 16.10 -38.30
N ILE A 66 9.49 15.95 -39.55
CA ILE A 66 8.12 15.57 -39.90
C ILE A 66 7.79 14.13 -39.49
N THR A 67 8.75 13.19 -39.60
CA THR A 67 8.53 11.78 -39.25
C THR A 67 8.49 11.56 -37.75
N TRP A 68 9.27 12.32 -36.97
CA TRP A 68 9.15 12.35 -35.51
C TRP A 68 7.83 12.95 -35.02
N LYS A 69 7.38 14.05 -35.64
CA LYS A 69 6.05 14.62 -35.35
C LYS A 69 4.93 13.62 -35.68
N PHE A 70 5.07 12.88 -36.77
CA PHE A 70 4.14 11.82 -37.13
C PHE A 70 4.12 10.69 -36.10
N LEU A 71 5.28 10.21 -35.65
CA LEU A 71 5.39 9.20 -34.58
C LEU A 71 4.72 9.68 -33.28
N GLU A 72 4.91 10.96 -32.92
CA GLU A 72 4.23 11.58 -31.78
C GLU A 72 2.70 11.57 -31.94
N LYS A 73 2.18 11.90 -33.13
CA LYS A 73 0.73 11.82 -33.40
C LYS A 73 0.22 10.38 -33.36
N ALA A 74 0.99 9.42 -33.87
CA ALA A 74 0.64 8.00 -33.81
C ALA A 74 0.56 7.47 -32.36
N LEU A 75 1.47 7.92 -31.49
CA LEU A 75 1.43 7.63 -30.05
C LEU A 75 0.21 8.27 -29.37
N MET A 76 -0.09 9.54 -29.67
CA MET A 76 -1.26 10.22 -29.10
C MET A 76 -2.59 9.56 -29.50
N LEU A 77 -2.71 9.11 -30.77
CA LEU A 77 -3.89 8.42 -31.28
C LEU A 77 -3.92 6.93 -30.93
N LYS A 78 -2.97 6.42 -30.12
CA LYS A 78 -2.86 5.02 -29.70
C LYS A 78 -2.84 4.02 -30.86
N ILE A 79 -2.23 4.42 -31.99
CA ILE A 79 -2.06 3.55 -33.18
C ILE A 79 -0.93 2.55 -32.94
N VAL A 80 0.10 2.97 -32.19
CA VAL A 80 1.27 2.16 -31.82
C VAL A 80 1.39 2.01 -30.30
N PRO A 81 1.88 0.88 -29.77
CA PRO A 81 2.05 0.67 -28.33
C PRO A 81 3.20 1.54 -27.78
N PRO A 82 2.97 2.46 -26.83
CA PRO A 82 4.00 3.38 -26.37
C PRO A 82 5.22 2.70 -25.74
N MET A 83 5.03 1.67 -24.89
CA MET A 83 6.17 0.95 -24.28
C MET A 83 7.09 0.32 -25.33
N LEU A 84 6.52 -0.28 -26.37
CA LEU A 84 7.28 -0.92 -27.43
C LEU A 84 8.04 0.10 -28.28
N VAL A 85 7.41 1.23 -28.61
CA VAL A 85 8.10 2.33 -29.32
C VAL A 85 9.26 2.85 -28.48
N LEU A 86 9.06 3.05 -27.17
CA LEU A 86 10.13 3.49 -26.27
C LEU A 86 11.27 2.46 -26.17
N ALA A 87 10.96 1.16 -26.13
CA ALA A 87 11.97 0.09 -26.15
C ALA A 87 12.78 0.07 -27.45
N LEU A 88 12.09 0.15 -28.60
CA LEU A 88 12.73 0.18 -29.92
C LEU A 88 13.62 1.41 -30.10
N LEU A 89 13.15 2.57 -29.64
CA LEU A 89 13.93 3.80 -29.67
C LEU A 89 15.10 3.76 -28.69
N SER A 90 14.95 3.20 -27.49
CA SER A 90 16.05 3.16 -26.53
C SER A 90 17.23 2.36 -27.09
N ASN A 91 16.95 1.22 -27.72
CA ASN A 91 17.97 0.37 -28.34
C ASN A 91 18.72 1.03 -29.52
N ARG A 92 18.11 1.99 -30.23
CA ARG A 92 18.73 2.65 -31.41
C ARG A 92 19.28 4.05 -31.13
N VAL A 93 18.55 4.83 -30.33
CA VAL A 93 18.80 6.26 -30.10
C VAL A 93 19.82 6.48 -28.99
N ILE A 94 19.79 5.71 -27.91
CA ILE A 94 20.76 5.88 -26.80
C ILE A 94 22.21 5.59 -27.23
N PRO A 95 22.51 4.50 -27.98
CA PRO A 95 23.87 4.30 -28.49
C PRO A 95 24.29 5.39 -29.47
N SER A 96 23.36 5.95 -30.25
CA SER A 96 23.61 6.99 -31.25
C SER A 96 23.53 8.42 -30.69
N ARG A 97 23.45 8.61 -29.37
CA ARG A 97 23.17 9.93 -28.76
C ARG A 97 24.22 11.00 -29.05
N HIS A 98 25.48 10.61 -29.28
CA HIS A 98 26.53 11.54 -29.67
C HIS A 98 26.44 11.93 -31.15
N SER A 99 26.17 10.98 -32.05
CA SER A 99 26.05 11.25 -33.48
C SER A 99 24.73 11.94 -33.85
N GLN A 100 23.65 11.65 -33.11
CA GLN A 100 22.30 12.17 -33.34
C GLN A 100 21.68 12.80 -32.08
N PRO A 101 22.27 13.88 -31.51
CA PRO A 101 21.77 14.47 -30.26
C PRO A 101 20.33 15.02 -30.33
N PRO A 102 19.81 15.53 -31.47
CA PRO A 102 18.39 15.91 -31.57
C PRO A 102 17.43 14.73 -31.40
N ALA A 103 17.80 13.55 -31.91
CA ALA A 103 16.96 12.36 -31.78
C ALA A 103 16.92 11.87 -30.33
N TYR A 104 18.05 11.93 -29.62
CA TYR A 104 18.09 11.62 -28.18
C TYR A 104 17.23 12.59 -27.35
N ARG A 105 17.25 13.87 -27.71
CA ARG A 105 16.35 14.87 -27.11
C ARG A 105 14.88 14.49 -27.30
N ILE A 106 14.48 14.16 -28.53
CA ILE A 106 13.09 13.78 -28.84
C ILE A 106 12.69 12.49 -28.09
N TYR A 107 13.57 11.49 -28.06
CA TYR A 107 13.34 10.26 -27.29
C TYR A 107 13.05 10.55 -25.81
N MET A 108 13.84 11.42 -25.17
CA MET A 108 13.62 11.81 -23.77
C MET A 108 12.31 12.57 -23.56
N GLU A 109 11.89 13.42 -24.49
CA GLU A 109 10.58 14.09 -24.44
C GLU A 109 9.43 13.08 -24.57
N LEU A 110 9.54 12.08 -25.46
CA LEU A 110 8.57 10.99 -25.57
C LEU A 110 8.53 10.14 -24.30
N LEU A 111 9.70 9.86 -23.70
CA LEU A 111 9.81 9.11 -22.47
C LEU A 111 9.10 9.82 -21.32
N LYS A 112 9.31 11.14 -21.16
CA LYS A 112 8.58 11.95 -20.16
C LYS A 112 7.06 11.90 -20.31
N ARG A 113 6.55 11.81 -21.53
CA ARG A 113 5.10 11.79 -21.80
C ARG A 113 4.48 10.41 -21.60
N HIS A 114 5.18 9.35 -21.98
CA HIS A 114 4.58 8.02 -22.11
C HIS A 114 5.04 7.03 -21.04
N ALA A 115 6.22 7.18 -20.43
CA ALA A 115 6.73 6.20 -19.47
C ALA A 115 5.96 6.20 -18.14
N PHE A 116 5.30 7.30 -17.78
CA PHE A 116 4.54 7.43 -16.53
C PHE A 116 3.05 7.08 -16.66
N THR A 117 2.58 6.68 -17.85
CA THR A 117 1.17 6.34 -18.12
C THR A 117 0.94 4.82 -18.31
N LEU A 118 1.66 4.01 -17.52
CA LEU A 118 1.71 2.54 -17.63
C LEU A 118 0.35 1.84 -17.52
N GLN A 119 -0.56 2.32 -16.67
CA GLN A 119 -1.85 1.67 -16.45
C GLN A 119 -2.69 1.58 -17.74
N SER A 120 -2.60 2.60 -18.61
CA SER A 120 -3.31 2.62 -19.89
C SER A 120 -2.69 1.70 -20.96
N GLN A 121 -1.47 1.22 -20.71
CA GLN A 121 -0.66 0.44 -21.65
C GLN A 121 -0.69 -1.07 -21.32
N ILE A 122 -1.10 -1.42 -20.10
CA ILE A 122 -1.13 -2.80 -19.59
C ILE A 122 -2.51 -3.47 -19.77
N SER A 123 -3.58 -2.69 -19.98
CA SER A 123 -4.96 -3.17 -20.16
C SER A 123 -5.42 -3.25 -21.63
N GLY A 124 -4.52 -3.01 -22.58
CA GLY A 124 -4.85 -2.91 -24.01
C GLY A 124 -4.95 -4.25 -24.75
N PRO A 125 -5.57 -4.27 -25.95
CA PRO A 125 -5.48 -5.41 -26.85
C PRO A 125 -4.03 -5.63 -27.28
N ASN A 126 -3.67 -6.86 -27.64
CA ASN A 126 -2.30 -7.28 -28.01
C ASN A 126 -1.24 -7.20 -26.89
N TYR A 127 -1.61 -6.93 -25.64
CA TYR A 127 -0.66 -6.74 -24.53
C TYR A 127 0.41 -7.83 -24.40
N GLN A 128 0.03 -9.12 -24.47
CA GLN A 128 0.99 -10.24 -24.42
C GLN A 128 2.03 -10.17 -25.55
N LYS A 129 1.58 -9.85 -26.77
CA LYS A 129 2.43 -9.74 -27.96
C LYS A 129 3.37 -8.53 -27.85
N VAL A 130 2.88 -7.43 -27.28
CA VAL A 130 3.66 -6.23 -26.99
C VAL A 130 4.76 -6.54 -25.98
N MET A 131 4.44 -7.21 -24.87
CA MET A 131 5.43 -7.56 -23.84
C MET A 131 6.49 -8.51 -24.35
N LYS A 132 6.10 -9.53 -25.13
CA LYS A 132 7.07 -10.41 -25.80
C LYS A 132 7.98 -9.65 -26.76
N SER A 133 7.42 -8.66 -27.49
CA SER A 133 8.22 -7.83 -28.40
C SER A 133 9.21 -6.93 -27.63
N ILE A 134 8.82 -6.40 -26.47
CA ILE A 134 9.69 -5.60 -25.60
C ILE A 134 10.84 -6.45 -25.06
N ASP A 135 10.54 -7.64 -24.55
CA ASP A 135 11.57 -8.59 -24.08
C ASP A 135 12.57 -8.92 -25.19
N ASN A 136 12.09 -9.24 -26.40
CA ASN A 136 12.94 -9.52 -27.55
C ASN A 136 13.81 -8.32 -27.98
N VAL A 137 13.30 -7.09 -27.89
CA VAL A 137 14.01 -5.88 -28.35
C VAL A 137 15.10 -5.46 -27.37
N LEU A 138 14.86 -5.64 -26.07
CA LEU A 138 15.78 -5.21 -25.01
C LEU A 138 16.56 -6.36 -24.40
N HIS A 139 16.34 -7.60 -24.85
CA HIS A 139 16.97 -8.82 -24.32
C HIS A 139 16.80 -8.95 -22.79
N LEU A 140 15.62 -8.60 -22.25
CA LEU A 140 15.41 -8.46 -20.80
C LEU A 140 15.61 -9.79 -20.07
N SER A 141 14.98 -10.86 -20.57
CA SER A 141 15.09 -12.21 -20.02
C SER A 141 16.52 -12.74 -20.03
N GLU A 142 17.31 -12.41 -21.06
CA GLU A 142 18.73 -12.77 -21.16
C GLU A 142 19.59 -11.97 -20.16
N ILE A 143 19.32 -10.68 -20.00
CA ILE A 143 20.10 -9.77 -19.15
C ILE A 143 19.83 -9.99 -17.66
N PHE A 144 18.56 -10.25 -17.30
CA PHE A 144 18.13 -10.42 -15.91
C PHE A 144 18.02 -11.89 -15.48
N GLY A 145 18.03 -12.83 -16.43
CA GLY A 145 18.00 -14.27 -16.15
C GLY A 145 16.64 -14.77 -15.63
N LEU A 146 15.57 -13.99 -15.84
CA LEU A 146 14.21 -14.35 -15.46
C LEU A 146 13.46 -14.85 -16.70
N GLN A 147 12.76 -15.98 -16.61
CA GLN A 147 11.93 -16.42 -17.73
C GLN A 147 10.74 -15.45 -17.88
N ALA A 148 10.66 -14.80 -19.05
CA ALA A 148 9.59 -13.89 -19.42
C ALA A 148 8.27 -14.66 -19.71
N SER A 149 7.65 -15.23 -18.68
CA SER A 149 6.32 -15.83 -18.79
C SER A 149 5.21 -14.84 -18.45
N ASP A 150 5.45 -13.94 -17.49
CA ASP A 150 4.44 -13.02 -16.99
C ASP A 150 4.66 -11.58 -17.46
N PRO A 151 3.66 -10.97 -18.11
CA PRO A 151 3.74 -9.58 -18.56
C PRO A 151 4.09 -8.56 -17.48
N GLY A 152 3.70 -8.81 -16.22
CA GLY A 152 4.04 -7.94 -15.09
C GLY A 152 5.54 -7.91 -14.79
N ILE A 153 6.25 -9.01 -15.04
CA ILE A 153 7.72 -9.09 -14.87
C ILE A 153 8.39 -8.22 -15.93
N VAL A 154 7.95 -8.32 -17.19
CA VAL A 154 8.48 -7.53 -18.31
C VAL A 154 8.32 -6.03 -18.06
N VAL A 155 7.23 -5.57 -17.42
CA VAL A 155 7.08 -4.15 -17.05
C VAL A 155 8.13 -3.71 -16.04
N VAL A 156 8.42 -4.53 -15.03
CA VAL A 156 9.46 -4.24 -14.02
C VAL A 156 10.83 -4.17 -14.67
N GLU A 157 11.16 -5.17 -15.49
CA GLU A 157 12.42 -5.25 -16.23
C GLU A 157 12.57 -4.10 -17.22
N PHE A 158 11.52 -3.74 -17.95
CA PHE A 158 11.51 -2.61 -18.89
C PHE A 158 11.81 -1.29 -18.18
N ILE A 159 11.09 -0.95 -17.10
CA ILE A 159 11.32 0.30 -16.38
C ILE A 159 12.74 0.33 -15.81
N PHE A 160 13.19 -0.78 -15.23
CA PHE A 160 14.54 -0.86 -14.69
C PHE A 160 15.62 -0.73 -15.77
N ALA A 161 15.44 -1.40 -16.92
CA ALA A 161 16.35 -1.33 -18.06
C ALA A 161 16.45 0.09 -18.63
N ILE A 162 15.34 0.79 -18.81
CA ILE A 162 15.34 2.16 -19.35
C ILE A 162 16.07 3.10 -18.40
N VAL A 163 15.79 3.03 -17.09
CA VAL A 163 16.47 3.88 -16.09
C VAL A 163 17.97 3.56 -16.05
N TRP A 164 18.35 2.29 -16.18
CA TRP A 164 19.75 1.90 -16.23
C TRP A 164 20.44 2.36 -17.52
N GLN A 165 19.81 2.23 -18.68
CA GLN A 165 20.35 2.73 -19.94
C GLN A 165 20.61 4.24 -19.90
N LEU A 166 19.70 5.02 -19.29
CA LEU A 166 19.90 6.45 -19.07
C LEU A 166 21.07 6.74 -18.11
N LEU A 167 21.21 5.95 -17.05
CA LEU A 167 22.29 6.09 -16.08
C LEU A 167 23.65 5.82 -16.72
N ASP A 168 23.76 4.71 -17.46
CA ASP A 168 24.99 4.34 -18.14
C ASP A 168 25.36 5.36 -19.23
N ALA A 169 24.37 5.83 -19.99
CA ALA A 169 24.58 6.89 -20.98
C ALA A 169 25.06 8.19 -20.35
N SER A 170 24.48 8.59 -19.20
CA SER A 170 24.89 9.81 -18.49
C SER A 170 26.29 9.69 -17.90
N LEU A 171 26.65 8.53 -17.36
CA LEU A 171 28.00 8.26 -16.87
C LEU A 171 29.03 8.27 -17.99
N ASP A 172 28.69 7.73 -19.16
CA ASP A 172 29.57 7.73 -20.34
C ASP A 172 29.73 9.15 -20.92
N ASP A 173 28.66 9.95 -20.95
CA ASP A 173 28.70 11.35 -21.39
C ASP A 173 29.62 12.21 -20.51
N GLU A 174 29.70 11.91 -19.21
CA GLU A 174 30.58 12.61 -18.27
C GLU A 174 31.95 11.94 -18.06
N GLY A 175 32.26 10.88 -18.83
CA GLY A 175 33.53 10.15 -18.70
C GLY A 175 33.70 9.41 -17.37
N LEU A 176 32.63 9.26 -16.59
CA LEU A 176 32.63 8.58 -15.28
C LEU A 176 32.49 7.06 -15.42
N LEU A 177 32.06 6.57 -16.58
CA LEU A 177 31.85 5.12 -16.80
C LEU A 177 33.15 4.31 -16.60
N GLU A 178 34.32 4.89 -16.87
CA GLU A 178 35.63 4.24 -16.66
C GLU A 178 35.95 3.98 -15.17
N LEU A 179 35.31 4.72 -14.26
CA LEU A 179 35.47 4.56 -12.81
C LEU A 179 34.60 3.43 -12.26
N THR A 180 33.72 2.84 -13.08
CA THR A 180 32.93 1.67 -12.69
C THR A 180 33.79 0.40 -12.71
N PRO A 181 33.55 -0.57 -11.83
CA PRO A 181 34.35 -1.80 -11.77
C PRO A 181 34.32 -2.61 -13.07
N GLU A 182 33.22 -2.54 -13.83
CA GLU A 182 33.10 -3.23 -15.12
C GLU A 182 33.75 -2.46 -16.28
N LYS A 183 34.08 -1.17 -16.09
CA LYS A 183 34.66 -0.23 -17.09
C LYS A 183 33.89 -0.14 -18.41
N LYS A 184 32.72 -0.77 -18.49
CA LYS A 184 31.87 -0.89 -19.67
C LYS A 184 30.41 -0.90 -19.24
N SER A 185 29.58 -0.31 -20.08
CA SER A 185 28.13 -0.39 -19.95
C SER A 185 27.67 -1.82 -20.22
N LYS A 186 26.59 -2.24 -19.54
CA LYS A 186 25.90 -3.50 -19.87
C LYS A 186 25.09 -3.37 -21.16
N TRP A 187 24.74 -2.13 -21.50
CA TRP A 187 23.99 -1.76 -22.69
C TRP A 187 24.93 -1.21 -23.75
N GLU A 188 24.55 -1.32 -25.02
CA GLU A 188 25.29 -0.68 -26.10
C GLU A 188 25.28 0.85 -25.91
N THR A 189 26.42 1.44 -25.54
CA THR A 189 26.57 2.89 -25.41
C THR A 189 27.22 3.53 -26.62
N LYS A 190 27.74 2.72 -27.54
CA LYS A 190 28.38 3.13 -28.79
C LYS A 190 27.81 2.29 -29.94
N PRO A 191 27.58 2.88 -31.13
CA PRO A 191 27.07 2.12 -32.26
C PRO A 191 28.07 1.02 -32.68
N GLN A 192 27.57 -0.15 -33.04
CA GLN A 192 28.39 -1.29 -33.48
C GLN A 192 28.95 -1.16 -34.89
N ASP A 193 28.47 -0.24 -35.73
CA ASP A 193 29.01 -0.06 -37.08
C ASP A 193 28.85 1.36 -37.63
N MET A 194 29.93 1.78 -38.31
CA MET A 194 30.18 3.01 -39.06
C MET A 194 30.26 4.32 -38.26
N GLU A 195 31.52 4.73 -38.02
CA GLU A 195 31.92 6.13 -38.25
C GLU A 195 31.41 6.52 -39.64
N ILE A 196 30.20 7.07 -39.72
CA ILE A 196 29.79 7.81 -40.90
C ILE A 196 30.66 9.06 -40.85
N ASP A 197 31.77 9.02 -41.58
CA ASP A 197 32.52 10.20 -41.96
C ASP A 197 31.51 11.17 -42.58
N SER A 198 31.05 12.11 -41.77
CA SER A 198 30.36 13.30 -42.23
C SER A 198 31.40 14.11 -43.00
N TYR A 199 31.61 13.73 -44.27
CA TYR A 199 32.10 14.62 -45.30
C TYR A 199 31.10 15.77 -45.41
N ASP A 200 31.21 16.76 -44.53
CA ASP A 200 30.69 18.11 -44.77
C ASP A 200 31.24 19.06 -43.71
N ASN A 201 32.28 19.78 -44.15
CA ASN A 201 32.62 21.16 -43.86
C ASN A 201 32.72 21.58 -42.37
N TYR A 202 33.94 21.99 -41.99
CA TYR A 202 34.29 22.60 -40.71
C TYR A 202 33.43 23.86 -40.43
N ASP A 203 32.30 23.67 -39.75
CA ASP A 203 31.53 24.75 -39.16
C ASP A 203 31.60 24.59 -37.63
N GLU A 204 32.58 25.25 -37.00
CA GLU A 204 32.81 25.22 -35.55
C GLU A 204 31.53 25.51 -34.76
N LYS A 205 30.64 26.36 -35.31
CA LYS A 205 29.33 26.68 -34.71
C LYS A 205 28.41 25.47 -34.63
N ARG A 206 28.47 24.55 -35.60
CA ARG A 206 27.67 23.32 -35.60
C ARG A 206 28.20 22.35 -34.56
N VAL A 207 29.52 22.22 -34.41
CA VAL A 207 30.16 21.39 -33.39
C VAL A 207 29.83 21.90 -31.98
N GLU A 208 30.00 23.20 -31.75
CA GLU A 208 29.67 23.86 -30.47
C GLU A 208 28.18 23.70 -30.12
N TYR A 209 27.28 23.85 -31.10
CA TYR A 209 25.86 23.60 -30.90
C TYR A 209 25.56 22.15 -30.51
N HIS A 210 26.19 21.17 -31.17
CA HIS A 210 25.97 19.75 -30.86
C HIS A 210 26.53 19.39 -29.49
N GLU A 211 27.68 19.92 -29.12
CA GLU A 211 28.28 19.73 -27.79
C GLU A 211 27.40 20.34 -26.69
N ARG A 212 26.92 21.57 -26.90
CA ARG A 212 25.98 22.21 -25.98
C ARG A 212 24.69 21.40 -25.84
N LEU A 213 24.17 20.86 -26.95
CA LEU A 213 22.97 20.02 -26.93
C LEU A 213 23.22 18.69 -26.20
N ARG A 214 24.38 18.06 -26.39
CA ARG A 214 24.78 16.85 -25.64
C ARG A 214 24.78 17.13 -24.13
N ASN A 215 25.41 18.21 -23.69
CA ASN A 215 25.45 18.60 -22.27
C ASN A 215 24.05 18.83 -21.69
N ILE A 216 23.18 19.54 -22.42
CA ILE A 216 21.77 19.75 -22.01
C ILE A 216 21.00 18.43 -21.97
N ASN A 217 21.28 17.53 -22.90
CA ASN A 217 20.65 16.21 -22.94
C ASN A 217 21.08 15.32 -21.78
N THR A 218 22.36 15.32 -21.40
CA THR A 218 22.86 14.61 -20.22
C THR A 218 22.16 15.10 -18.96
N VAL A 219 22.04 16.42 -18.77
CA VAL A 219 21.27 17.01 -17.65
C VAL A 219 19.82 16.51 -17.68
N MET A 220 19.16 16.52 -18.84
CA MET A 220 17.78 16.05 -18.97
C MET A 220 17.62 14.55 -18.66
N ALA A 221 18.58 13.71 -19.06
CA ALA A 221 18.57 12.27 -18.78
C ALA A 221 18.61 12.02 -17.26
N ILE A 222 19.49 12.72 -16.56
CA ILE A 222 19.61 12.69 -15.10
C ILE A 222 18.32 13.17 -14.44
N GLU A 223 17.70 14.23 -14.97
CA GLU A 223 16.41 14.69 -14.48
C GLU A 223 15.32 13.63 -14.61
N ILE A 224 15.28 12.92 -15.73
CA ILE A 224 14.34 11.82 -15.96
C ILE A 224 14.59 10.65 -15.00
N ILE A 225 15.85 10.28 -14.74
CA ILE A 225 16.21 9.25 -13.75
C ILE A 225 15.61 9.62 -12.38
N GLY A 226 15.80 10.87 -11.93
CA GLY A 226 15.21 11.32 -10.67
C GLY A 226 13.69 11.34 -10.70
N GLN A 227 13.04 11.68 -11.83
CA GLN A 227 11.58 11.57 -11.96
C GLN A 227 11.08 10.12 -11.80
N PHE A 228 11.78 9.13 -12.37
CA PHE A 228 11.46 7.72 -12.17
C PHE A 228 11.60 7.27 -10.71
N LEU A 229 12.62 7.77 -10.01
CA LEU A 229 12.86 7.44 -8.61
C LEU A 229 11.89 8.14 -7.64
N GLN A 230 11.36 9.30 -8.02
CA GLN A 230 10.43 10.09 -7.18
C GLN A 230 8.95 9.77 -7.44
N ASN A 231 8.59 9.38 -8.66
CA ASN A 231 7.19 9.10 -9.00
C ASN A 231 6.67 7.88 -8.23
N ILE A 232 5.47 7.99 -7.66
CA ILE A 232 4.84 7.00 -6.76
C ILE A 232 4.74 5.60 -7.39
N VAL A 233 4.44 5.52 -8.69
CA VAL A 233 4.22 4.25 -9.38
C VAL A 233 5.55 3.64 -9.79
N THR A 234 6.41 4.41 -10.45
CA THR A 234 7.67 3.89 -10.97
C THR A 234 8.68 3.60 -9.85
N SER A 235 8.67 4.35 -8.74
CA SER A 235 9.52 4.05 -7.57
C SER A 235 9.15 2.72 -6.93
N LYS A 236 7.85 2.40 -6.84
CA LYS A 236 7.36 1.09 -6.39
C LYS A 236 7.75 -0.03 -7.35
N ILE A 237 7.71 0.22 -8.65
CA ILE A 237 8.18 -0.75 -9.66
C ILE A 237 9.69 -0.99 -9.50
N LEU A 238 10.49 0.06 -9.33
CA LEU A 238 11.94 -0.05 -9.06
C LEU A 238 12.23 -0.74 -7.71
N TYR A 239 11.35 -0.58 -6.72
CA TYR A 239 11.42 -1.35 -5.48
C TYR A 239 11.22 -2.86 -5.70
N LEU A 240 10.35 -3.25 -6.65
CA LEU A 240 10.23 -4.66 -7.05
C LEU A 240 11.52 -5.14 -7.73
N ALA A 241 12.14 -4.32 -8.58
CA ALA A 241 13.44 -4.65 -9.16
C ALA A 241 14.52 -4.86 -8.08
N ARG A 242 14.57 -3.99 -7.06
CA ARG A 242 15.46 -4.16 -5.90
C ARG A 242 15.27 -5.49 -5.18
N ARG A 243 14.02 -5.90 -4.93
CA ARG A 243 13.71 -7.13 -4.18
C ARG A 243 14.02 -8.39 -4.99
N ASN A 244 13.75 -8.37 -6.29
CA ASN A 244 13.80 -9.57 -7.14
C ASN A 244 15.10 -9.70 -7.95
N MET A 245 15.84 -8.60 -8.17
CA MET A 245 17.14 -8.59 -8.85
C MET A 245 18.23 -7.92 -7.97
N PRO A 246 18.53 -8.42 -6.75
CA PRO A 246 19.54 -7.82 -5.87
C PRO A 246 20.93 -7.59 -6.49
N PRO A 247 21.55 -8.54 -7.23
CA PRO A 247 22.90 -8.33 -7.75
C PRO A 247 22.94 -7.17 -8.75
N HIS A 248 21.93 -7.09 -9.62
CA HIS A 248 21.75 -6.00 -10.56
C HIS A 248 21.49 -4.66 -9.86
N TRP A 249 20.66 -4.66 -8.83
CA TRP A 249 20.35 -3.45 -8.05
C TRP A 249 21.58 -2.87 -7.35
N VAL A 250 22.45 -3.71 -6.80
CA VAL A 250 23.69 -3.25 -6.14
C VAL A 250 24.58 -2.49 -7.11
N VAL A 251 24.79 -3.03 -8.32
CA VAL A 251 25.58 -2.36 -9.37
C VAL A 251 24.90 -1.05 -9.80
N PHE A 252 23.58 -1.08 -10.00
CA PHE A 252 22.82 0.12 -10.34
C PHE A 252 22.98 1.24 -9.30
N ILE A 253 22.85 0.94 -8.01
CA ILE A 253 23.02 1.92 -6.94
C ILE A 253 24.45 2.43 -6.84
N GLN A 254 25.47 1.57 -7.04
CA GLN A 254 26.86 2.01 -7.08
C GLN A 254 27.10 3.04 -8.19
N ARG A 255 26.59 2.76 -9.40
CA ARG A 255 26.64 3.67 -10.55
C ARG A 255 25.89 4.97 -10.31
N LEU A 256 24.71 4.89 -9.68
CA LEU A 256 23.91 6.07 -9.35
C LEU A 256 24.58 6.96 -8.28
N ARG A 257 25.25 6.36 -7.29
CA ARG A 257 26.06 7.10 -6.30
C ARG A 257 27.29 7.73 -6.92
N LEU A 258 27.96 7.03 -7.85
CA LEU A 258 29.09 7.56 -8.60
C LEU A 258 28.69 8.81 -9.39
N LEU A 259 27.54 8.74 -10.08
CA LEU A 259 26.94 9.88 -10.79
C LEU A 259 26.66 11.02 -9.81
N GLY A 260 25.92 10.76 -8.72
CA GLY A 260 25.57 11.79 -7.74
C GLY A 260 26.77 12.49 -7.10
N ALA A 261 27.87 11.76 -6.83
CA ALA A 261 29.05 12.34 -6.19
C ALA A 261 29.93 13.16 -7.14
N ASN A 262 30.10 12.71 -8.39
CA ASN A 262 31.14 13.21 -9.29
C ASN A 262 30.61 13.97 -10.51
N SER A 263 29.31 13.88 -10.81
CA SER A 263 28.73 14.53 -11.98
C SER A 263 28.74 16.05 -11.86
N SER A 264 29.22 16.69 -12.92
CA SER A 264 29.08 18.12 -13.14
C SER A 264 27.67 18.47 -13.65
N ALA A 265 27.04 17.59 -14.42
CA ALA A 265 25.70 17.80 -14.95
C ALA A 265 24.62 17.81 -13.84
N VAL A 266 24.75 16.95 -12.82
CA VAL A 266 23.87 16.95 -11.64
C VAL A 266 23.98 18.28 -10.90
N ARG A 267 25.19 18.83 -10.73
CA ARG A 267 25.39 20.14 -10.06
C ARG A 267 24.76 21.30 -10.84
N ASN A 268 24.65 21.17 -12.15
CA ASN A 268 24.06 22.16 -13.04
C ASN A 268 22.55 21.97 -13.25
N SER A 269 21.95 20.87 -12.77
CA SER A 269 20.51 20.62 -12.88
C SER A 269 19.73 21.50 -11.92
N LYS A 270 18.57 22.00 -12.38
CA LYS A 270 17.63 22.75 -11.54
C LYS A 270 16.62 21.86 -10.82
N ALA A 271 16.37 20.65 -11.35
CA ALA A 271 15.31 19.78 -10.87
C ALA A 271 15.79 18.74 -9.84
N ILE A 272 17.04 18.31 -9.92
CA ILE A 272 17.63 17.31 -9.01
C ILE A 272 19.00 17.77 -8.51
N THR A 273 19.16 17.81 -7.20
CA THR A 273 20.47 18.09 -6.58
C THR A 273 21.24 16.79 -6.33
N PRO A 274 22.59 16.85 -6.22
CA PRO A 274 23.42 15.72 -5.84
C PRO A 274 22.94 15.01 -4.56
N GLU A 275 22.55 15.79 -3.56
CA GLU A 275 22.08 15.30 -2.26
C GLU A 275 20.72 14.61 -2.42
N LEU A 276 19.83 15.17 -3.24
CA LEU A 276 18.53 14.56 -3.53
C LEU A 276 18.72 13.22 -4.25
N LEU A 277 19.62 13.15 -5.23
CA LEU A 277 19.92 11.91 -5.96
C LEU A 277 20.52 10.84 -5.04
N LEU A 278 21.50 11.22 -4.20
CA LEU A 278 22.09 10.31 -3.21
C LEU A 278 21.06 9.86 -2.17
N GLN A 279 20.16 10.74 -1.74
CA GLN A 279 19.10 10.38 -0.81
C GLN A 279 18.03 9.49 -1.44
N LEU A 280 17.80 9.58 -2.75
CA LEU A 280 16.96 8.61 -3.48
C LEU A 280 17.62 7.22 -3.55
N THR A 281 18.94 7.14 -3.33
CA THR A 281 19.67 5.86 -3.21
C THR A 281 19.72 5.30 -1.78
N SER A 282 19.27 6.07 -0.78
CA SER A 282 19.27 5.60 0.61
C SER A 282 18.11 4.62 0.81
N ASP A 283 18.38 3.53 1.52
CA ASP A 283 17.43 2.42 1.72
C ASP A 283 16.09 2.87 2.32
N THR A 284 16.08 4.04 2.95
CA THR A 284 14.97 4.71 3.60
C THR A 284 13.97 5.42 2.67
N ARG A 285 14.35 5.86 1.46
CA ARG A 285 13.53 6.84 0.70
C ARG A 285 12.70 6.32 -0.46
N ILE A 286 13.01 5.14 -1.01
CA ILE A 286 12.16 4.54 -2.07
C ILE A 286 10.74 4.21 -1.53
N VAL A 287 10.54 4.31 -0.21
CA VAL A 287 9.26 4.11 0.50
C VAL A 287 8.57 5.44 0.87
N LEU A 288 9.17 6.62 0.65
CA LEU A 288 8.67 7.89 1.17
C LEU A 288 8.42 8.94 0.09
N SER A 289 7.29 8.82 -0.61
CA SER A 289 6.59 9.97 -1.19
C SER A 289 5.19 10.06 -0.59
N ARG A 290 5.13 10.49 0.67
CA ARG A 290 3.90 11.03 1.26
C ARG A 290 4.28 12.19 2.18
N GLU A 291 4.37 13.38 1.61
CA GLU A 291 4.03 14.59 2.36
C GLU A 291 2.56 14.50 2.75
N CYS A 292 2.31 13.92 3.92
CA CYS A 292 1.17 14.27 4.75
C CYS A 292 1.55 13.89 6.17
N LYS A 293 1.88 14.92 6.98
CA LYS A 293 1.98 14.94 8.45
C LYS A 293 2.21 13.56 9.10
N THR A 294 3.45 13.08 9.09
CA THR A 294 3.82 11.81 9.74
C THR A 294 5.24 11.90 10.34
N SER A 295 5.42 12.80 11.30
CA SER A 295 6.64 12.82 12.12
C SER A 295 6.72 11.64 13.10
N SER A 296 5.61 10.90 13.33
CA SER A 296 5.60 9.67 14.16
C SER A 296 5.92 8.41 13.34
N LEU A 297 5.44 8.30 12.09
CA LEU A 297 5.57 7.08 11.26
C LEU A 297 7.02 6.75 10.85
N GLN A 298 7.92 7.73 10.86
CA GLN A 298 9.31 7.59 10.42
C GLN A 298 10.14 6.68 11.36
N LYS A 299 9.76 6.57 12.64
CA LYS A 299 10.43 5.69 13.61
C LYS A 299 10.08 4.20 13.40
N PHE A 300 9.00 3.90 12.68
CA PHE A 300 8.51 2.54 12.50
C PHE A 300 9.26 1.75 11.41
N HIS A 301 9.78 2.44 10.37
CA HIS A 301 10.52 1.77 9.30
C HIS A 301 11.94 1.33 9.72
N ALA A 302 12.55 1.99 10.71
CA ALA A 302 13.85 1.60 11.23
C ALA A 302 13.80 0.28 12.02
N VAL A 303 12.66 -0.04 12.65
CA VAL A 303 12.47 -1.28 13.44
C VAL A 303 12.11 -2.47 12.54
N MET A 304 11.43 -2.25 11.41
CA MET A 304 11.10 -3.32 10.44
C MET A 304 12.30 -3.81 9.62
N ALA A 305 13.43 -3.09 9.63
CA ALA A 305 14.64 -3.45 8.88
C ALA A 305 15.39 -4.68 9.44
N PHE A 306 14.98 -5.23 10.59
CA PHE A 306 15.59 -6.43 11.20
C PHE A 306 14.94 -7.78 10.79
N GLY A 307 14.02 -7.79 9.84
CA GLY A 307 13.33 -9.02 9.38
C GLY A 307 14.10 -9.91 8.40
N SER A 308 15.43 -9.75 8.25
CA SER A 308 16.27 -10.53 7.31
C SER A 308 16.84 -11.82 7.92
N LEU A 309 16.07 -12.54 8.73
CA LEU A 309 16.43 -13.86 9.24
C LEU A 309 15.21 -14.80 9.21
N SER A 310 14.72 -15.11 8.01
CA SER A 310 13.82 -16.26 7.78
C SER A 310 14.05 -16.86 6.39
N SER A 311 15.28 -17.32 6.14
CA SER A 311 15.49 -18.45 5.24
C SER A 311 15.25 -19.72 6.05
N SER A 312 14.46 -20.65 5.49
CA SER A 312 14.12 -21.98 6.03
C SER A 312 13.10 -22.01 7.19
N ALA A 313 11.83 -22.27 6.86
CA ALA A 313 10.89 -23.17 7.53
C ALA A 313 9.55 -23.05 6.76
N GLY A 314 9.06 -24.10 6.10
CA GLY A 314 8.53 -25.27 6.79
C GLY A 314 7.12 -24.92 7.29
N ILE A 315 6.11 -25.53 6.68
CA ILE A 315 4.70 -25.50 7.07
C ILE A 315 4.59 -25.79 8.57
N CYS A 316 4.40 -24.76 9.40
CA CYS A 316 4.15 -24.90 10.83
C CYS A 316 3.03 -23.93 11.23
N HIS A 317 1.86 -24.50 11.53
CA HIS A 317 0.79 -23.80 12.24
C HIS A 317 1.23 -23.47 13.67
N GLY A 318 0.90 -22.27 14.17
CA GLY A 318 0.54 -22.12 15.59
C GLY A 318 1.29 -21.10 16.45
N ALA A 319 2.63 -20.97 16.39
CA ALA A 319 3.33 -20.18 17.43
C ALA A 319 4.55 -19.36 16.98
N SER A 320 5.03 -19.51 15.74
CA SER A 320 6.30 -18.94 15.26
C SER A 320 6.19 -17.61 14.52
N ARG A 321 5.02 -16.95 14.52
CA ARG A 321 4.75 -15.73 13.74
C ARG A 321 4.57 -14.44 14.57
N SER A 322 4.96 -14.45 15.84
CA SER A 322 4.85 -13.25 16.71
C SER A 322 5.59 -12.03 16.14
N SER A 323 6.68 -12.23 15.40
CA SER A 323 7.44 -11.16 14.74
C SER A 323 6.64 -10.39 13.66
N LEU A 324 5.61 -11.00 13.07
CA LEU A 324 4.76 -10.37 12.06
C LEU A 324 3.89 -9.24 12.64
N TRP A 325 3.66 -9.27 13.95
CA TRP A 325 2.73 -8.39 14.65
C TRP A 325 3.42 -7.36 15.55
N LEU A 326 4.75 -7.38 15.63
CA LEU A 326 5.55 -6.35 16.33
C LEU A 326 5.24 -4.91 15.91
N PRO A 327 4.93 -4.61 14.63
CA PRO A 327 4.54 -3.26 14.24
C PRO A 327 3.24 -2.77 14.90
N LEU A 328 2.34 -3.68 15.28
CA LEU A 328 1.11 -3.33 16.01
C LEU A 328 1.43 -2.88 17.44
N ASP A 329 2.39 -3.52 18.11
CA ASP A 329 2.74 -3.18 19.49
C ASP A 329 3.17 -1.71 19.61
N LEU A 330 3.96 -1.23 18.64
CA LEU A 330 4.44 0.15 18.60
C LEU A 330 3.31 1.16 18.29
N VAL A 331 2.39 0.82 17.38
CA VAL A 331 1.31 1.74 17.00
C VAL A 331 0.25 1.84 18.08
N LEU A 332 -0.04 0.74 18.77
CA LEU A 332 -0.93 0.78 19.92
C LEU A 332 -0.29 1.57 21.08
N GLU A 333 1.04 1.54 21.22
CA GLU A 333 1.77 2.38 22.19
C GLU A 333 1.73 3.88 21.82
N ASP A 334 1.94 4.24 20.54
CA ASP A 334 1.82 5.63 20.05
C ASP A 334 0.38 6.16 20.15
N ALA A 335 -0.62 5.29 19.95
CA ALA A 335 -2.03 5.64 20.13
C ALA A 335 -2.41 5.96 21.59
N MET A 336 -1.58 5.60 22.57
CA MET A 336 -1.79 5.97 23.99
C MET A 336 -1.29 7.38 24.33
N ASP A 337 -0.33 7.92 23.59
CA ASP A 337 0.24 9.24 23.86
C ASP A 337 -0.73 10.31 23.34
N GLY A 338 -1.77 10.60 24.14
CA GLY A 338 -2.89 11.52 23.86
C GLY A 338 -2.53 12.98 23.52
N SER A 339 -1.27 13.27 23.23
CA SER A 339 -0.79 14.56 22.76
C SER A 339 -1.18 14.88 21.30
N GLN A 340 -1.59 13.90 20.47
CA GLN A 340 -1.92 14.15 19.05
C GLN A 340 -3.08 13.36 18.41
N VAL A 341 -3.81 12.47 19.10
CA VAL A 341 -4.70 11.50 18.42
C VAL A 341 -6.13 11.53 18.99
N THR A 342 -7.10 11.99 18.19
CA THR A 342 -8.54 11.79 18.48
C THR A 342 -8.91 10.31 18.31
N ALA A 343 -9.88 9.79 19.05
CA ALA A 343 -10.29 8.37 18.97
C ALA A 343 -10.60 7.90 17.53
N THR A 344 -11.19 8.78 16.70
CA THR A 344 -11.45 8.53 15.28
C THR A 344 -10.16 8.30 14.48
N SER A 345 -9.11 9.10 14.76
CA SER A 345 -7.82 8.95 14.09
C SER A 345 -7.07 7.68 14.50
N ALA A 346 -7.15 7.24 15.76
CA ALA A 346 -6.55 5.98 16.20
C ALA A 346 -7.17 4.77 15.50
N VAL A 347 -8.50 4.75 15.38
CA VAL A 347 -9.23 3.68 14.68
C VAL A 347 -8.84 3.62 13.21
N GLU A 348 -8.76 4.76 12.52
CA GLU A 348 -8.36 4.81 11.11
C GLU A 348 -6.91 4.36 10.90
N ILE A 349 -5.98 4.81 11.75
CA ILE A 349 -4.55 4.45 11.68
C ILE A 349 -4.37 2.95 11.87
N VAL A 350 -4.98 2.37 12.91
CA VAL A 350 -4.87 0.95 13.21
C VAL A 350 -5.55 0.11 12.11
N THR A 351 -6.73 0.54 11.62
CA THR A 351 -7.42 -0.13 10.50
C THR A 351 -6.57 -0.15 9.24
N GLY A 352 -5.94 0.97 8.87
CA GLY A 352 -5.06 1.07 7.72
C GLY A 352 -3.82 0.17 7.86
N LEU A 353 -3.19 0.16 9.04
CA LEU A 353 -2.02 -0.67 9.31
C LEU A 353 -2.34 -2.16 9.22
N ILE A 354 -3.48 -2.59 9.79
CA ILE A 354 -3.88 -4.00 9.75
C ILE A 354 -4.10 -4.48 8.32
N LYS A 355 -4.75 -3.67 7.46
CA LYS A 355 -4.91 -4.00 6.04
C LYS A 355 -3.58 -4.16 5.33
N VAL A 356 -2.63 -3.27 5.63
CA VAL A 356 -1.28 -3.32 5.06
C VAL A 356 -0.52 -4.55 5.55
N LEU A 357 -0.55 -4.84 6.86
CA LEU A 357 0.10 -6.01 7.43
C LEU A 357 -0.51 -7.31 6.91
N GLN A 358 -1.83 -7.38 6.78
CA GLN A 358 -2.54 -8.53 6.22
C GLN A 358 -2.14 -8.76 4.75
N ALA A 359 -2.04 -7.69 3.96
CA ALA A 359 -1.65 -7.76 2.56
C ALA A 359 -0.16 -8.12 2.37
N ILE A 360 0.74 -7.59 3.20
CA ILE A 360 2.18 -7.87 3.15
C ILE A 360 2.47 -9.31 3.58
N ASN A 361 1.81 -9.77 4.65
CA ASN A 361 2.06 -11.09 5.23
C ASN A 361 1.23 -12.21 4.58
N GLY A 362 0.28 -11.87 3.70
CA GLY A 362 -0.61 -12.84 3.05
C GLY A 362 -1.43 -13.66 4.05
N THR A 363 -1.77 -13.08 5.21
CA THR A 363 -2.43 -13.79 6.31
C THR A 363 -3.94 -13.88 6.10
N THR A 364 -4.56 -14.90 6.69
CA THR A 364 -6.03 -14.97 6.76
C THR A 364 -6.58 -13.88 7.67
N TRP A 365 -7.86 -13.52 7.52
CA TRP A 365 -8.50 -12.60 8.47
C TRP A 365 -8.54 -13.18 9.89
N HIS A 366 -8.62 -14.51 10.03
CA HIS A 366 -8.49 -15.21 11.31
C HIS A 366 -7.17 -14.89 12.01
N ASP A 367 -6.04 -15.14 11.32
CA ASP A 367 -4.70 -14.89 11.88
C ASP A 367 -4.47 -13.40 12.18
N THR A 368 -5.10 -12.54 11.37
CA THR A 368 -4.99 -11.08 11.49
C THR A 368 -5.75 -10.57 12.72
N PHE A 369 -6.97 -11.04 12.96
CA PHE A 369 -7.73 -10.71 14.18
C PHE A 369 -7.06 -11.28 15.43
N LEU A 370 -6.57 -12.52 15.36
CA LEU A 370 -5.84 -13.14 16.48
C LEU A 370 -4.56 -12.35 16.81
N GLY A 371 -3.76 -11.99 15.80
CA GLY A 371 -2.54 -11.19 15.97
C GLY A 371 -2.82 -9.80 16.55
N LEU A 372 -3.91 -9.16 16.14
CA LEU A 372 -4.35 -7.88 16.68
C LEU A 372 -4.70 -7.95 18.16
N TRP A 373 -5.50 -8.95 18.56
CA TRP A 373 -5.87 -9.15 19.96
C TRP A 373 -4.68 -9.52 20.83
N ILE A 374 -3.76 -10.35 20.33
CA ILE A 374 -2.51 -10.69 21.03
C ILE A 374 -1.64 -9.44 21.23
N ALA A 375 -1.52 -8.55 20.24
CA ALA A 375 -0.78 -7.29 20.39
C ALA A 375 -1.41 -6.37 21.44
N ALA A 376 -2.75 -6.21 21.41
CA ALA A 376 -3.46 -5.39 22.37
C ALA A 376 -3.39 -5.95 23.81
N LEU A 377 -3.40 -7.28 23.98
CA LEU A 377 -3.23 -7.93 25.28
C LEU A 377 -1.79 -7.83 25.79
N ARG A 378 -0.78 -7.97 24.91
CA ARG A 378 0.63 -7.72 25.27
C ARG A 378 0.85 -6.29 25.74
N LEU A 379 0.18 -5.31 25.13
CA LEU A 379 0.21 -3.92 25.60
C LEU A 379 -0.41 -3.77 26.99
N LEU A 380 -1.53 -4.46 27.25
CA LEU A 380 -2.21 -4.42 28.54
C LEU A 380 -1.37 -5.05 29.66
N GLN A 381 -0.74 -6.18 29.39
CA GLN A 381 0.06 -6.95 30.34
C GLN A 381 1.47 -6.43 30.58
N ARG A 382 1.89 -5.37 29.87
CA ARG A 382 3.22 -4.81 30.02
C ARG A 382 3.35 -4.15 31.39
N GLU A 383 3.89 -4.91 32.33
CA GLU A 383 4.24 -4.49 33.69
C GLU A 383 5.34 -3.43 33.60
N ARG A 384 5.02 -2.20 34.01
CA ARG A 384 6.05 -1.22 34.37
C ARG A 384 5.78 -0.81 35.81
N ASP A 385 6.55 -1.38 36.73
CA ASP A 385 6.78 -0.80 38.05
C ASP A 385 7.43 0.60 37.92
N PRO A 386 7.27 1.48 38.93
CA PRO A 386 6.81 2.85 38.73
C PRO A 386 7.93 3.79 38.31
N ILE A 387 7.84 4.26 37.06
CA ILE A 387 8.20 5.65 36.72
C ILE A 387 7.01 6.18 35.91
N GLU A 388 5.84 6.17 36.55
CA GLU A 388 4.67 6.78 35.97
C GLU A 388 4.85 8.29 36.14
N GLY A 389 4.99 8.99 35.01
CA GLY A 389 4.67 10.41 34.97
C GLY A 389 3.23 10.64 35.49
N PRO A 390 2.79 11.90 35.64
CA PRO A 390 1.65 12.27 36.47
C PRO A 390 0.25 11.71 36.07
N VAL A 391 0.14 10.81 35.07
CA VAL A 391 -1.14 10.28 34.57
C VAL A 391 -1.12 8.75 34.51
N PRO A 392 -2.04 8.05 35.22
CA PRO A 392 -2.15 6.60 35.17
C PRO A 392 -2.60 6.11 33.78
N ARG A 393 -1.84 5.20 33.15
CA ARG A 393 -2.07 4.76 31.74
C ARG A 393 -2.93 3.50 31.59
N LEU A 394 -3.38 2.86 32.68
CA LEU A 394 -4.14 1.59 32.62
C LEU A 394 -5.50 1.76 31.94
N ASP A 395 -6.23 2.83 32.27
CA ASP A 395 -7.53 3.15 31.66
C ASP A 395 -7.39 3.32 30.14
N THR A 396 -6.32 3.96 29.67
CA THR A 396 -6.04 4.13 28.24
C THR A 396 -5.76 2.80 27.54
N ARG A 397 -5.00 1.89 28.17
CA ARG A 397 -4.73 0.55 27.64
C ARG A 397 -5.99 -0.30 27.55
N LEU A 398 -6.86 -0.22 28.57
CA LEU A 398 -8.15 -0.89 28.58
C LEU A 398 -9.08 -0.32 27.50
N CYS A 399 -9.10 1.00 27.31
CA CYS A 399 -9.86 1.65 26.24
C CYS A 399 -9.37 1.24 24.84
N ILE A 400 -8.05 1.15 24.63
CA ILE A 400 -7.51 0.63 23.36
C ILE A 400 -8.01 -0.78 23.11
N ASN A 401 -7.86 -1.66 24.10
CA ASN A 401 -8.24 -3.06 23.99
C ASN A 401 -9.76 -3.24 23.77
N LEU A 402 -10.59 -2.74 24.70
CA LEU A 402 -12.02 -3.03 24.72
C LEU A 402 -12.84 -2.14 23.80
N SER A 403 -12.35 -0.94 23.44
CA SER A 403 -13.11 0.04 22.66
C SER A 403 -12.52 0.32 21.27
N ILE A 404 -11.22 0.58 21.14
CA ILE A 404 -10.61 0.95 19.84
C ILE A 404 -10.46 -0.28 18.96
N ILE A 405 -9.89 -1.38 19.46
CA ILE A 405 -9.74 -2.60 18.67
C ILE A 405 -11.10 -3.15 18.25
N THR A 406 -12.09 -3.13 19.14
CA THR A 406 -13.46 -3.55 18.79
C THR A 406 -14.09 -2.64 17.70
N LEU A 407 -13.77 -1.34 17.65
CA LEU A 407 -14.20 -0.43 16.55
C LEU A 407 -13.48 -0.75 15.24
N VAL A 408 -12.18 -1.02 15.30
CA VAL A 408 -11.37 -1.42 14.14
C VAL A 408 -11.94 -2.69 13.51
N VAL A 409 -12.22 -3.71 14.34
CA VAL A 409 -12.82 -4.97 13.90
C VAL A 409 -14.22 -4.73 13.30
N ALA A 410 -15.03 -3.86 13.90
CA ALA A 410 -16.34 -3.50 13.37
C ALA A 410 -16.24 -2.87 11.98
N ASN A 411 -15.35 -1.89 11.78
CA ASN A 411 -15.13 -1.26 10.49
C ASN A 411 -14.68 -2.25 9.41
N LEU A 412 -13.84 -3.23 9.78
CA LEU A 412 -13.37 -4.27 8.87
C LEU A 412 -14.49 -5.25 8.49
N ILE A 413 -15.43 -5.55 9.38
CA ILE A 413 -16.58 -6.41 9.05
C ILE A 413 -17.61 -5.63 8.22
N GLU A 414 -17.93 -4.39 8.61
CA GLU A 414 -18.87 -3.54 7.87
C GLU A 414 -18.42 -3.29 6.42
N GLU A 415 -17.11 -3.13 6.17
CA GLU A 415 -16.57 -2.99 4.81
C GLU A 415 -16.81 -4.22 3.92
N GLU A 416 -16.85 -5.43 4.50
CA GLU A 416 -17.22 -6.65 3.77
C GLU A 416 -18.74 -6.72 3.55
N GLU A 417 -19.52 -6.40 4.58
CA GLU A 417 -20.99 -6.48 4.55
C GLU A 417 -21.64 -5.35 3.72
N SER A 418 -20.92 -4.26 3.43
CA SER A 418 -21.38 -3.12 2.62
C SER A 418 -20.91 -3.13 1.15
N ALA A 419 -20.11 -4.12 0.73
CA ALA A 419 -19.67 -4.23 -0.66
C ALA A 419 -20.84 -4.66 -1.58
N PRO A 420 -21.14 -3.93 -2.67
CA PRO A 420 -22.23 -4.30 -3.58
C PRO A 420 -21.91 -5.64 -4.28
N ILE A 421 -22.80 -6.61 -4.09
CA ILE A 421 -22.77 -7.88 -4.81
C ILE A 421 -23.04 -7.57 -6.29
N ASN A 422 -22.12 -7.93 -7.18
CA ASN A 422 -22.30 -7.81 -8.63
C ASN A 422 -23.64 -8.44 -9.05
N GLU A 423 -24.47 -7.63 -9.71
CA GLU A 423 -25.78 -8.01 -10.22
C GLU A 423 -25.66 -9.13 -11.25
N THR A 424 -26.37 -10.24 -11.02
CA THR A 424 -26.92 -11.04 -12.11
C THR A 424 -28.28 -11.61 -11.66
N GLU A 425 -29.33 -11.09 -12.32
CA GLU A 425 -30.68 -11.63 -12.50
C GLU A 425 -31.64 -11.83 -11.29
N CYS A 426 -32.52 -10.83 -11.16
CA CYS A 426 -34.00 -10.94 -11.17
C CYS A 426 -34.73 -11.79 -10.12
N SER A 427 -35.30 -11.14 -9.09
CA SER A 427 -36.76 -11.14 -8.83
C SER A 427 -37.11 -10.23 -7.65
N PHE A 428 -38.07 -9.32 -7.84
CA PHE A 428 -38.75 -8.58 -6.78
C PHE A 428 -39.59 -9.53 -5.93
N THR A 429 -39.39 -9.56 -4.60
CA THR A 429 -40.47 -9.61 -3.61
C THR A 429 -39.95 -9.23 -2.21
N ASN A 430 -40.73 -8.40 -1.52
CA ASN A 430 -40.44 -7.81 -0.22
C ASN A 430 -40.36 -8.86 0.90
N HIS A 431 -39.27 -8.89 1.67
CA HIS A 431 -39.26 -9.22 3.11
C HIS A 431 -37.93 -8.76 3.75
N TRP A 432 -37.92 -7.54 4.29
CA TRP A 432 -36.76 -6.88 4.94
C TRP A 432 -36.44 -7.41 6.36
N LYS A 433 -36.60 -8.70 6.63
CA LYS A 433 -36.19 -9.34 7.88
C LYS A 433 -35.90 -10.83 7.66
N GLU A 434 -34.84 -11.13 6.93
CA GLU A 434 -34.20 -12.44 7.01
C GLU A 434 -32.70 -12.22 7.20
N LYS A 435 -32.17 -12.78 8.30
CA LYS A 435 -30.79 -12.62 8.76
C LYS A 435 -29.83 -12.88 7.59
N GLN A 436 -29.14 -11.84 7.13
CA GLN A 436 -28.03 -11.99 6.20
C GLN A 436 -27.06 -13.06 6.75
N ALA A 437 -26.69 -14.01 5.90
CA ALA A 437 -25.72 -15.03 6.27
C ALA A 437 -24.43 -14.34 6.74
N PRO A 438 -23.83 -14.75 7.88
CA PRO A 438 -22.67 -14.06 8.42
C PRO A 438 -21.51 -14.08 7.41
N GLY A 439 -20.96 -12.88 7.12
CA GLY A 439 -19.82 -12.67 6.23
C GLY A 439 -18.60 -13.51 6.63
N LYS A 440 -17.68 -13.73 5.68
CA LYS A 440 -16.50 -14.58 5.88
C LYS A 440 -15.62 -14.04 7.01
N ARG A 441 -15.44 -12.71 7.12
CA ARG A 441 -14.67 -12.08 8.21
C ARG A 441 -15.32 -12.26 9.58
N ARG A 442 -16.66 -12.31 9.67
CA ARG A 442 -17.36 -12.54 10.95
C ARG A 442 -17.10 -13.97 11.46
N LYS A 443 -17.06 -14.96 10.57
CA LYS A 443 -16.67 -16.35 10.91
C LYS A 443 -15.21 -16.45 11.32
N ASP A 444 -14.33 -15.71 10.64
CA ASP A 444 -12.91 -15.63 10.95
C ASP A 444 -12.67 -14.94 12.32
N LEU A 445 -13.47 -13.94 12.68
CA LEU A 445 -13.46 -13.32 14.02
C LEU A 445 -13.85 -14.33 15.10
N VAL A 446 -14.96 -15.05 14.93
CA VAL A 446 -15.44 -16.06 15.89
C VAL A 446 -14.37 -17.12 16.15
N SER A 447 -13.79 -17.68 15.08
CA SER A 447 -12.73 -18.68 15.21
C SER A 447 -11.47 -18.11 15.87
N SER A 448 -11.09 -16.85 15.59
CA SER A 448 -9.93 -16.21 16.22
C SER A 448 -10.12 -16.03 17.73
N LEU A 449 -11.31 -15.62 18.18
CA LEU A 449 -11.63 -15.44 19.60
C LEU A 449 -11.81 -16.78 20.34
N GLN A 450 -12.17 -17.86 19.64
CA GLN A 450 -12.14 -19.21 20.19
C GLN A 450 -10.71 -19.64 20.50
N VAL A 451 -9.81 -19.54 19.52
CA VAL A 451 -8.37 -19.87 19.66
C VAL A 451 -7.65 -18.93 20.65
N LEU A 452 -8.10 -17.68 20.79
CA LEU A 452 -7.54 -16.76 21.78
C LEU A 452 -7.61 -17.31 23.22
N GLY A 453 -8.60 -18.16 23.51
CA GLY A 453 -8.75 -18.83 24.82
C GLY A 453 -7.57 -19.72 25.20
N ASP A 454 -6.81 -20.22 24.22
CA ASP A 454 -5.65 -21.09 24.44
C ASP A 454 -4.45 -20.31 25.00
N TYR A 455 -4.44 -18.97 24.85
CA TYR A 455 -3.38 -18.09 25.34
C TYR A 455 -3.64 -17.63 26.78
N GLN A 456 -3.85 -18.58 27.70
CA GLN A 456 -4.23 -18.29 29.10
C GLN A 456 -3.28 -17.31 29.80
N GLY A 457 -1.97 -17.38 29.52
CA GLY A 457 -0.97 -16.46 30.06
C GLY A 457 -1.17 -15.00 29.64
N LEU A 458 -1.78 -14.75 28.47
CA LEU A 458 -2.08 -13.40 27.97
C LEU A 458 -3.44 -12.85 28.44
N LEU A 459 -4.28 -13.71 29.03
CA LEU A 459 -5.65 -13.36 29.39
C LEU A 459 -5.82 -12.98 30.86
N THR A 460 -4.75 -13.01 31.65
CA THR A 460 -4.79 -12.59 33.05
C THR A 460 -5.22 -11.11 33.17
N PRO A 461 -6.35 -10.81 33.83
CA PRO A 461 -6.83 -9.44 33.96
C PRO A 461 -6.02 -8.65 35.01
N PRO A 462 -5.81 -7.33 34.82
CA PRO A 462 -5.25 -6.46 35.84
C PRO A 462 -6.13 -6.40 37.09
N GLN A 463 -5.54 -6.16 38.26
CA GLN A 463 -6.23 -6.21 39.57
C GLN A 463 -7.51 -5.35 39.61
N SER A 464 -7.50 -4.18 38.97
CA SER A 464 -8.63 -3.25 38.92
C SER A 464 -9.84 -3.74 38.10
N VAL A 465 -9.66 -4.78 37.26
CA VAL A 465 -10.68 -5.25 36.30
C VAL A 465 -11.11 -6.70 36.56
N ILE A 466 -10.56 -7.34 37.61
CA ILE A 466 -10.90 -8.72 38.00
C ILE A 466 -12.41 -8.86 38.29
N SER A 467 -13.00 -7.91 39.01
CA SER A 467 -14.43 -7.89 39.33
C SER A 467 -15.29 -7.87 38.06
N ALA A 468 -14.98 -6.99 37.12
CA ALA A 468 -15.69 -6.89 35.84
C ALA A 468 -15.50 -8.15 34.98
N ALA A 469 -14.30 -8.74 34.96
CA ALA A 469 -14.05 -9.99 34.26
C ALA A 469 -14.86 -11.15 34.87
N ASN A 470 -14.92 -11.23 36.19
CA ASN A 470 -15.74 -12.20 36.92
C ASN A 470 -17.24 -11.99 36.66
N GLN A 471 -17.69 -10.75 36.56
CA GLN A 471 -19.08 -10.44 36.24
C GLN A 471 -19.45 -10.85 34.81
N ALA A 472 -18.56 -10.63 33.84
CA ALA A 472 -18.74 -11.11 32.47
C ALA A 472 -18.82 -12.65 32.42
N ALA A 473 -17.97 -13.35 33.18
CA ALA A 473 -18.02 -14.80 33.33
C ALA A 473 -19.32 -15.27 34.01
N ALA A 474 -19.75 -14.60 35.08
CA ALA A 474 -21.00 -14.89 35.78
C ALA A 474 -22.23 -14.68 34.89
N LYS A 475 -22.23 -13.62 34.07
CA LYS A 475 -23.28 -13.36 33.09
C LYS A 475 -23.38 -14.50 32.06
N ALA A 476 -22.25 -14.93 31.50
CA ALA A 476 -22.22 -16.07 30.59
C ALA A 476 -22.70 -17.36 31.27
N MET A 477 -22.29 -17.62 32.52
CA MET A 477 -22.75 -18.77 33.32
C MET A 477 -24.27 -18.77 33.50
N MET A 478 -24.87 -17.63 33.86
CA MET A 478 -26.31 -17.55 34.09
C MET A 478 -27.11 -17.81 32.82
N VAL A 479 -26.64 -17.31 31.66
CA VAL A 479 -27.28 -17.57 30.37
C VAL A 479 -27.15 -19.03 29.95
N VAL A 480 -25.98 -19.66 30.15
CA VAL A 480 -25.78 -21.10 29.86
C VAL A 480 -26.62 -21.99 30.81
N SER A 481 -26.84 -21.56 32.05
CA SER A 481 -27.72 -22.22 33.02
C SER A 481 -29.22 -22.00 32.76
N GLY A 482 -29.61 -21.22 31.74
CA GLY A 482 -31.01 -20.95 31.40
C GLY A 482 -31.71 -19.93 32.30
N ILE A 483 -30.95 -19.18 33.11
CA ILE A 483 -31.47 -18.09 33.95
C ILE A 483 -31.57 -16.84 33.06
N ASN A 484 -32.76 -16.59 32.50
CA ASN A 484 -32.97 -15.46 31.59
C ASN A 484 -33.18 -14.15 32.38
N VAL A 485 -32.08 -13.44 32.62
CA VAL A 485 -32.11 -12.12 33.26
C VAL A 485 -32.26 -11.08 32.14
N GLY A 486 -33.42 -10.43 32.05
CA GLY A 486 -33.65 -9.33 31.11
C GLY A 486 -32.61 -8.22 31.29
N SER A 487 -32.20 -7.55 30.20
CA SER A 487 -30.99 -6.71 30.17
C SER A 487 -30.94 -5.56 31.17
N GLY A 488 -32.07 -5.18 31.79
CA GLY A 488 -32.15 -4.15 32.83
C GLY A 488 -31.95 -4.64 34.27
N TYR A 489 -31.90 -5.94 34.53
CA TYR A 489 -31.78 -6.46 35.91
C TYR A 489 -30.33 -6.52 36.41
N PHE A 490 -29.35 -6.59 35.51
CA PHE A 490 -27.93 -6.66 35.88
C PHE A 490 -27.37 -5.34 36.40
N GLU A 491 -27.98 -4.20 36.08
CA GLU A 491 -27.62 -2.89 36.65
C GLU A 491 -28.04 -2.74 38.12
N CYS A 492 -28.95 -3.60 38.60
CA CYS A 492 -29.58 -3.48 39.92
C CYS A 492 -29.18 -4.58 40.92
N ILE A 493 -28.34 -5.55 40.53
CA ILE A 493 -27.79 -6.52 41.49
C ILE A 493 -26.68 -5.82 42.27
N SER A 494 -26.85 -5.73 43.59
CA SER A 494 -25.84 -5.23 44.52
C SER A 494 -24.47 -5.87 44.23
N MET A 495 -23.44 -5.03 44.07
CA MET A 495 -22.04 -5.40 43.81
C MET A 495 -21.44 -6.39 44.84
N GLN A 496 -22.14 -6.67 45.95
CA GLN A 496 -21.69 -7.54 47.04
C GLN A 496 -22.22 -8.98 47.00
N ASP A 497 -23.22 -9.30 46.16
CA ASP A 497 -23.92 -10.59 46.22
C ASP A 497 -23.53 -11.59 45.11
N LEU A 498 -22.67 -11.21 44.16
CA LEU A 498 -22.19 -12.09 43.10
C LEU A 498 -20.89 -12.78 43.53
N PRO A 499 -20.71 -14.10 43.32
CA PRO A 499 -19.48 -14.78 43.72
C PRO A 499 -18.28 -14.19 42.97
N ASN A 500 -17.40 -13.50 43.70
CA ASN A 500 -16.15 -12.90 43.22
C ASN A 500 -15.11 -13.93 42.71
N ASN A 501 -15.49 -15.19 42.52
CA ASN A 501 -14.59 -16.30 42.21
C ASN A 501 -14.97 -17.05 40.92
N CYS A 502 -15.57 -16.35 39.97
CA CYS A 502 -16.00 -16.90 38.68
C CYS A 502 -14.86 -17.17 37.68
N SER A 503 -13.59 -17.00 38.10
CA SER A 503 -12.39 -17.20 37.27
C SER A 503 -12.45 -16.47 35.92
N GLY A 504 -13.02 -15.27 35.91
CA GLY A 504 -13.12 -14.43 34.73
C GLY A 504 -11.76 -13.92 34.27
N ASN A 505 -11.61 -13.75 32.96
CA ASN A 505 -10.36 -13.33 32.33
C ASN A 505 -10.63 -12.29 31.23
N MET A 506 -9.58 -11.73 30.62
CA MET A 506 -9.72 -10.68 29.59
C MET A 506 -10.53 -11.12 28.37
N ARG A 507 -10.59 -12.41 28.06
CA ARG A 507 -11.39 -12.94 26.95
C ARG A 507 -12.89 -12.75 27.20
N HIS A 508 -13.33 -12.85 28.45
CA HIS A 508 -14.73 -12.59 28.81
C HIS A 508 -15.10 -11.12 28.55
N LEU A 509 -14.22 -10.19 28.90
CA LEU A 509 -14.42 -8.76 28.65
C LEU A 509 -14.41 -8.42 27.15
N ILE A 510 -13.50 -9.01 26.38
CA ILE A 510 -13.44 -8.82 24.92
C ILE A 510 -14.72 -9.33 24.26
N VAL A 511 -15.19 -10.52 24.65
CA VAL A 511 -16.43 -11.10 24.09
C VAL A 511 -17.64 -10.24 24.45
N GLU A 512 -17.76 -9.76 25.70
CA GLU A 512 -18.82 -8.81 26.08
C GLU A 512 -18.76 -7.52 25.27
N ALA A 513 -17.58 -6.94 25.06
CA ALA A 513 -17.41 -5.74 24.24
C ALA A 513 -17.80 -5.98 22.77
N CYS A 514 -17.52 -7.17 22.23
CA CYS A 514 -17.95 -7.56 20.89
C CYS A 514 -19.47 -7.81 20.80
N ILE A 515 -20.11 -8.37 21.82
CA ILE A 515 -21.57 -8.55 21.89
C ILE A 515 -22.26 -7.19 21.97
N ALA A 516 -21.76 -6.27 22.80
CA ALA A 516 -22.30 -4.92 22.92
C ALA A 516 -22.31 -4.14 21.59
N ARG A 517 -21.38 -4.45 20.67
CA ARG A 517 -21.26 -3.84 19.34
C ARG A 517 -21.96 -4.64 18.22
N ASN A 518 -22.74 -5.66 18.55
CA ASN A 518 -23.39 -6.57 17.58
C ASN A 518 -22.41 -7.31 16.63
N LEU A 519 -21.14 -7.46 17.04
CA LEU A 519 -20.14 -8.25 16.31
C LEU A 519 -20.31 -9.75 16.58
N LEU A 520 -20.76 -10.09 17.80
CA LEU A 520 -21.08 -11.44 18.26
C LEU A 520 -22.51 -11.49 18.80
N ASP A 521 -23.09 -12.68 18.80
CA ASP A 521 -24.34 -12.99 19.50
C ASP A 521 -24.03 -13.72 20.82
N THR A 522 -25.00 -13.77 21.72
CA THR A 522 -25.00 -14.53 22.98
C THR A 522 -24.69 -16.02 22.81
N SER A 523 -24.78 -16.55 21.59
CA SER A 523 -24.26 -17.88 21.23
C SER A 523 -22.78 -18.08 21.58
N ALA A 524 -21.99 -17.00 21.68
CA ALA A 524 -20.59 -17.06 22.10
C ALA A 524 -20.41 -17.63 23.51
N TYR A 525 -21.40 -17.50 24.40
CA TYR A 525 -21.33 -18.04 25.76
C TYR A 525 -21.29 -19.57 25.79
N PHE A 526 -21.73 -20.23 24.71
CA PHE A 526 -21.75 -21.69 24.58
C PHE A 526 -20.49 -22.26 23.92
N TRP A 527 -19.45 -21.44 23.68
CA TRP A 527 -18.20 -21.94 23.12
C TRP A 527 -17.51 -22.95 24.06
N PRO A 528 -16.92 -24.04 23.54
CA PRO A 528 -16.20 -25.01 24.35
C PRO A 528 -15.12 -24.34 25.20
N GLY A 529 -15.11 -24.60 26.51
CA GLY A 529 -14.13 -24.03 27.43
C GLY A 529 -14.25 -22.52 27.66
N TYR A 530 -15.33 -21.86 27.23
CA TYR A 530 -15.56 -20.44 27.50
C TYR A 530 -15.93 -20.19 28.97
N VAL A 531 -16.68 -21.09 29.59
CA VAL A 531 -17.11 -20.99 30.99
C VAL A 531 -16.77 -22.27 31.75
N ASN A 532 -16.19 -22.13 32.93
CA ASN A 532 -15.87 -23.25 33.83
C ASN A 532 -17.03 -23.52 34.80
N GLY A 533 -18.06 -24.22 34.33
CA GLY A 533 -19.13 -24.78 35.19
C GLY A 533 -20.53 -24.19 34.99
N ARG A 534 -21.47 -24.62 35.83
CA ARG A 534 -22.86 -24.14 35.89
C ARG A 534 -23.12 -23.54 37.26
N ILE A 535 -23.74 -22.37 37.32
CA ILE A 535 -24.22 -21.80 38.58
C ILE A 535 -25.48 -22.58 38.96
N ASN A 536 -25.43 -23.26 40.11
CA ASN A 536 -26.54 -24.07 40.66
C ASN A 536 -27.36 -23.32 41.72
N GLN A 537 -27.02 -22.07 42.06
CA GLN A 537 -27.73 -21.27 43.06
C GLN A 537 -27.89 -19.81 42.62
N ILE A 538 -29.13 -19.31 42.65
CA ILE A 538 -29.47 -17.90 42.45
C ILE A 538 -29.16 -17.16 43.77
N PRO A 539 -28.41 -16.04 43.78
CA PRO A 539 -28.29 -15.21 44.98
C PRO A 539 -29.67 -14.65 45.34
N HIS A 540 -30.19 -15.01 46.52
CA HIS A 540 -31.46 -14.50 47.01
C HIS A 540 -31.25 -13.13 47.69
N SER A 541 -31.53 -12.03 46.97
CA SER A 541 -31.88 -10.76 47.59
C SER A 541 -32.88 -9.99 46.71
N VAL A 542 -34.15 -10.07 47.09
CA VAL A 542 -35.23 -9.22 46.55
C VAL A 542 -35.35 -8.01 47.47
N PRO A 543 -35.43 -6.78 46.93
CA PRO A 543 -36.42 -5.85 47.45
C PRO A 543 -37.48 -5.50 46.40
N THR A 544 -38.71 -5.60 46.89
CA THR A 544 -40.01 -5.36 46.30
C THR A 544 -40.16 -3.94 45.73
N GLN A 545 -40.86 -3.81 44.58
CA GLN A 545 -41.69 -2.68 44.07
C GLN A 545 -41.52 -1.30 44.78
N MET A 546 -41.26 -0.14 44.16
CA MET A 546 -41.96 0.55 43.05
C MET A 546 -41.22 1.90 42.72
N PRO A 547 -41.60 2.64 41.65
CA PRO A 547 -40.75 3.52 40.84
C PRO A 547 -40.87 5.02 41.16
N TRP A 548 -39.81 5.79 40.85
CA TRP A 548 -39.97 7.17 40.39
C TRP A 548 -38.77 7.67 39.58
N LEU A 549 -39.10 8.26 38.43
CA LEU A 549 -38.33 9.24 37.67
C LEU A 549 -38.35 10.59 38.40
N VAL A 550 -37.50 11.53 37.92
CA VAL A 550 -37.22 12.92 38.37
C VAL A 550 -35.98 12.92 39.27
N ILE A 551 -34.84 13.52 38.89
CA ILE A 551 -34.63 14.97 38.76
C ILE A 551 -33.62 15.27 37.63
N ILE A 552 -34.09 15.95 36.58
CA ILE A 552 -33.34 17.03 35.92
C ILE A 552 -33.84 18.31 36.59
N HIS A 553 -32.99 19.04 37.31
CA HIS A 553 -33.00 20.51 37.39
C HIS A 553 -31.87 21.02 38.30
N GLU A 554 -31.12 21.99 37.76
CA GLU A 554 -30.41 23.09 38.43
C GLU A 554 -29.32 22.83 39.51
N GLY A 555 -28.16 23.47 39.26
CA GLY A 555 -27.65 24.47 40.20
C GLY A 555 -26.45 24.06 41.06
N GLY A 556 -25.26 24.54 40.65
CA GLY A 556 -24.27 25.25 41.45
C GLY A 556 -23.92 24.82 42.88
N SER A 557 -22.62 24.52 43.06
CA SER A 557 -21.76 24.76 44.24
C SER A 557 -22.28 24.44 45.65
N THR A 558 -21.57 23.54 46.36
CA THR A 558 -20.68 23.89 47.50
C THR A 558 -19.99 22.65 48.08
N TYR A 559 -18.77 22.87 48.56
CA TYR A 559 -17.81 21.94 49.16
C TYR A 559 -18.36 21.10 50.33
N THR A 560 -17.84 19.87 50.52
CA THR A 560 -17.01 19.48 51.69
C THR A 560 -16.46 18.07 51.52
N THR A 561 -15.14 17.96 51.72
CA THR A 561 -14.34 16.74 51.87
C THR A 561 -14.82 15.88 53.04
N ASP A 562 -14.90 14.57 52.81
CA ASP A 562 -14.56 13.57 53.83
C ASP A 562 -13.97 12.31 53.18
N ASP A 563 -12.74 12.01 53.58
CA ASP A 563 -11.94 10.86 53.20
C ASP A 563 -12.63 9.56 53.61
N LYS A 564 -13.11 8.79 52.63
CA LYS A 564 -13.30 7.32 52.63
C LYS A 564 -14.02 6.87 51.35
N CYS A 565 -13.40 7.03 50.18
CA CYS A 565 -13.93 6.40 48.96
C CYS A 565 -12.84 6.28 47.89
N LEU A 566 -11.92 5.32 48.05
CA LEU A 566 -10.84 5.09 47.08
C LEU A 566 -10.94 3.77 46.29
N ASP A 567 -12.03 3.01 46.41
CA ASP A 567 -12.21 1.76 45.64
C ASP A 567 -13.46 1.75 44.73
N PHE A 568 -14.22 2.85 44.67
CA PHE A 568 -15.47 2.92 43.89
C PHE A 568 -15.28 3.42 42.44
N ASN A 569 -14.12 3.97 42.09
CA ASN A 569 -13.96 4.77 40.87
C ASN A 569 -13.51 3.95 39.63
N SER A 570 -12.89 2.79 39.82
CA SER A 570 -12.35 1.95 38.75
C SER A 570 -13.42 1.08 38.07
N CYS A 571 -14.32 0.45 38.84
CA CYS A 571 -15.47 -0.28 38.29
C CYS A 571 -16.42 0.64 37.51
N PHE A 572 -16.66 1.86 38.00
CA PHE A 572 -17.55 2.82 37.37
C PHE A 572 -16.99 3.34 36.03
N LYS A 573 -15.67 3.51 35.91
CA LYS A 573 -15.00 3.92 34.68
C LYS A 573 -14.99 2.85 33.59
N VAL A 574 -14.81 1.57 33.93
CA VAL A 574 -14.90 0.46 32.95
C VAL A 574 -16.34 0.32 32.44
N TYR A 575 -17.33 0.48 33.31
CA TYR A 575 -18.74 0.52 32.92
C TYR A 575 -19.09 1.76 32.08
N GLN A 576 -18.57 2.94 32.39
CA GLN A 576 -18.71 4.14 31.56
C GLN A 576 -18.02 3.99 30.20
N MET A 577 -16.84 3.35 30.14
CA MET A 577 -16.17 3.02 28.88
C MET A 577 -16.98 2.06 28.02
N LEU A 578 -17.75 1.16 28.65
CA LEU A 578 -18.73 0.28 27.99
C LEU A 578 -20.06 0.99 27.68
N PHE A 579 -20.41 2.09 28.36
CA PHE A 579 -21.63 2.87 28.10
C PHE A 579 -21.46 3.89 26.95
N PHE A 580 -20.28 4.48 26.79
CA PHE A 580 -19.93 5.28 25.60
C PHE A 580 -19.95 4.47 24.28
N VAL A 581 -20.11 3.15 24.37
CA VAL A 581 -20.15 2.19 23.25
C VAL A 581 -21.50 2.15 22.52
N ASN A 582 -22.56 2.77 23.07
CA ASN A 582 -23.95 2.66 22.57
C ASN A 582 -24.48 3.85 21.75
N LEU A 583 -23.65 4.80 21.31
CA LEU A 583 -24.13 5.92 20.49
C LEU A 583 -24.26 5.53 19.00
N PRO A 584 -25.45 5.65 18.38
CA PRO A 584 -25.61 5.45 16.95
C PRO A 584 -24.84 6.52 16.15
N LYS A 585 -24.19 6.08 15.06
CA LYS A 585 -23.48 6.91 14.08
C LYS A 585 -24.39 8.04 13.58
N GLY A 586 -24.28 9.23 14.16
CA GLY A 586 -25.09 10.38 13.73
C GLY A 586 -25.05 11.64 14.59
N LYS A 587 -24.50 11.60 15.83
CA LYS A 587 -24.40 12.80 16.68
C LYS A 587 -23.06 12.97 17.41
N ALA A 588 -21.96 12.51 16.80
CA ALA A 588 -20.61 12.79 17.30
C ALA A 588 -19.98 13.97 16.55
N THR A 589 -20.64 15.12 16.60
CA THR A 589 -20.03 16.42 16.29
C THR A 589 -20.36 17.34 17.46
N GLU A 590 -19.31 17.93 18.04
CA GLU A 590 -19.29 18.80 19.23
C GLU A 590 -19.42 18.12 20.60
N PHE A 591 -18.34 17.47 21.05
CA PHE A 591 -17.90 17.62 22.43
C PHE A 591 -16.37 17.81 22.43
N LYS A 592 -15.92 19.01 22.83
CA LYS A 592 -14.50 19.31 22.98
C LYS A 592 -13.98 18.56 24.20
N LEU A 593 -12.85 17.87 24.02
CA LEU A 593 -12.12 17.10 25.02
C LEU A 593 -11.50 17.96 26.17
N MET A 594 -11.96 19.21 26.38
CA MET A 594 -11.43 20.10 27.41
C MET A 594 -12.17 20.00 28.76
N ASP A 595 -13.37 19.41 28.81
CA ASP A 595 -14.18 19.39 30.05
C ASP A 595 -13.96 18.13 30.93
N LEU A 596 -12.89 17.35 30.68
CA LEU A 596 -12.57 16.12 31.42
C LEU A 596 -11.21 16.17 32.15
N MET A 597 -10.60 17.35 32.26
CA MET A 597 -9.33 17.54 32.98
C MET A 597 -9.38 18.55 34.16
N GLU A 598 -10.57 19.01 34.57
CA GLU A 598 -10.75 19.72 35.84
C GLU A 598 -11.89 19.11 36.64
N ALA A 599 -11.58 18.11 37.46
CA ALA A 599 -12.27 17.73 38.70
C ALA A 599 -11.40 16.76 39.51
#